data_AF-A0A971S9D6-F1
#
_entry.id   AF-A0A971S9D6-F1
#
_cell.length_a   1.000
_cell.length_b   1.000
_cell.length_c   1.000
_cell.angle_alpha   90.00
_cell.angle_beta   90.00
_cell.angle_gamma   90.00
#
_symmetry.space_group_name_H-M   'P 1'
#
loop_
_entity.id
_entity.type
_entity.pdbx_description
1 polymer ?
#
loop_
_entity_poly.entity_id
_entity_poly.type
_entity_poly.pdbx_seq_one_letter_code
_entity_poly.pdbx_strand_id
1 'polypeptide(L)' 'MEKKNEADCAYAIIAEKGGPVFYRDLVEEIIERMNLSKDPKTMASIYTRINVDHRLNHIGEGYWVLREE' A
#
# COMPACT_ATOMS: atom_id res chain seq x y z
N MET A 1 -11.77 10.62 14.70
CA MET A 1 -10.69 9.64 14.41
C MET A 1 -10.84 9.27 12.95
N GLU A 2 -9.92 9.73 12.10
CA GLU A 2 -9.98 9.43 10.67
C GLU A 2 -9.83 7.91 10.47
N LYS A 3 -10.66 7.31 9.62
CA LYS A 3 -10.68 5.87 9.42
C LYS A 3 -9.46 5.51 8.58
N LYS A 4 -8.45 4.86 9.18
CA LYS A 4 -7.27 4.37 8.46
C LYS A 4 -7.72 3.51 7.27
N ASN A 5 -7.31 3.89 6.07
CA ASN A 5 -7.62 3.16 4.84
C ASN A 5 -6.38 2.42 4.31
N GLU A 6 -6.53 1.70 3.20
CA GLU A 6 -5.48 0.87 2.62
C GLU A 6 -4.20 1.66 2.28
N ALA A 7 -4.32 2.94 1.91
CA ALA A 7 -3.17 3.79 1.62
C ALA A 7 -2.42 4.22 2.89
N ASP A 8 -3.13 4.44 4.01
CA ASP A 8 -2.48 4.72 5.30
C ASP A 8 -1.68 3.50 5.79
N CYS A 9 -2.20 2.30 5.55
CA CYS A 9 -1.48 1.06 5.83
C CYS A 9 -0.25 0.92 4.93
N ALA A 10 -0.38 1.16 3.63
CA ALA A 10 0.73 1.13 2.68
C ALA A 10 1.84 2.11 3.07
N TYR A 11 1.49 3.35 3.43
CA TYR A 11 2.43 4.36 3.92
C TYR A 11 3.23 3.83 5.11
N ALA A 12 2.54 3.29 6.13
CA ALA A 12 3.18 2.75 7.32
C ALA A 12 4.15 1.60 6.99
N ILE A 13 3.74 0.66 6.13
CA ILE A 13 4.58 -0.48 5.73
C ILE A 13 5.86 0.00 5.02
N ILE A 14 5.75 0.92 4.06
CA ILE A 14 6.91 1.43 3.32
C ILE A 14 7.84 2.23 4.25
N ALA A 15 7.27 3.05 5.15
CA ALA A 15 8.03 3.79 6.14
C ALA A 15 8.81 2.87 7.10
N GLU A 16 8.16 1.80 7.59
CA GLU A 16 8.77 0.82 8.50
C GLU A 16 9.87 -0.01 7.83
N LYS A 17 9.73 -0.34 6.54
CA LYS A 17 10.75 -1.08 5.77
C LYS A 17 11.92 -0.21 5.30
N GLY A 18 11.76 1.11 5.28
CA GLY A 18 12.83 2.06 4.94
C GLY A 18 13.27 2.04 3.47
N GLY A 19 12.42 1.57 2.54
CA GLY A 19 12.81 1.47 1.14
C GLY A 19 11.69 0.98 0.22
N PRO A 20 12.02 0.76 -1.07
CA PRO A 20 11.06 0.29 -2.05
C PRO A 20 10.47 -1.06 -1.68
N VAL A 21 9.14 -1.17 -1.73
CA VAL A 21 8.42 -2.40 -1.42
C VAL A 21 7.81 -2.93 -2.70
N PHE A 22 8.06 -4.21 -3.00
CA PHE A 22 7.47 -4.86 -4.16
C PHE A 22 5.94 -5.00 -3.99
N TYR A 23 5.19 -4.77 -5.07
CA TYR A 23 3.74 -4.61 -5.02
C TYR A 23 3.03 -5.82 -4.39
N ARG A 24 3.53 -7.04 -4.66
CA ARG A 24 2.92 -8.26 -4.13
C ARG A 24 3.08 -8.31 -2.63
N ASP A 25 4.28 -8.04 -2.14
CA ASP A 25 4.59 -8.07 -0.71
C ASP A 25 3.83 -6.96 0.03
N LEU A 26 3.73 -5.78 -0.59
CA LEU A 26 2.94 -4.66 -0.07
C LEU A 26 1.45 -5.02 0.05
N VAL A 27 0.85 -5.59 -1.00
CA VAL A 27 -0.58 -5.96 -1.00
C VAL A 27 -0.86 -7.08 -0.01
N GLU A 28 0.00 -8.10 0.07
CA GLU A 28 -0.16 -9.20 1.03
C GLU A 28 -0.08 -8.69 2.48
N GLU A 29 0.88 -7.82 2.77
CA GLU A 29 1.04 -7.26 4.12
C GLU A 29 -0.11 -6.31 4.50
N ILE A 30 -0.69 -5.57 3.55
CA ILE A 30 -1.91 -4.77 3.79
C ILE A 30 -3.09 -5.68 4.14
N ILE A 31 -3.29 -6.75 3.38
CA ILE A 31 -4.38 -7.72 3.63
C ILE A 31 -4.25 -8.32 5.03
N GLU A 32 -3.03 -8.70 5.43
CA GLU A 32 -2.74 -9.27 6.74
C GLU A 32 -2.95 -8.26 7.87
N ARG A 33 -2.33 -7.06 7.79
CA ARG A 33 -2.42 -6.03 8.83
C ARG A 33 -3.83 -5.49 9.03
N MET A 34 -4.64 -5.46 7.98
CA MET A 34 -6.02 -4.97 8.02
C MET A 34 -7.07 -6.08 8.20
N ASN A 35 -6.65 -7.35 8.30
CA ASN A 35 -7.51 -8.53 8.40
C ASN A 35 -8.60 -8.56 7.30
N LEU A 36 -8.18 -8.36 6.05
CA LEU A 36 -9.05 -8.34 4.87
C LEU A 36 -9.09 -9.72 4.20
N SER A 37 -10.10 -9.97 3.36
CA SER A 37 -10.17 -11.19 2.56
C SER A 37 -9.21 -11.14 1.36
N LYS A 38 -8.52 -12.25 1.09
CA LYS A 38 -7.64 -12.38 -0.09
C LYS A 38 -8.46 -12.70 -1.34
N ASP A 39 -9.21 -11.73 -1.83
CA ASP A 39 -10.07 -11.83 -3.01
C ASP A 39 -9.83 -10.70 -4.03
N PRO A 40 -10.22 -10.87 -5.31
CA PRO A 40 -9.96 -9.88 -6.36
C PRO A 40 -10.53 -8.49 -6.09
N LYS A 41 -11.67 -8.39 -5.39
CA LYS A 41 -12.29 -7.10 -5.07
C LYS A 41 -11.47 -6.36 -4.01
N THR A 42 -10.98 -7.08 -3.00
CA THR A 42 -10.07 -6.50 -2.00
C THR A 42 -8.78 -6.02 -2.64
N MET A 43 -8.16 -6.83 -3.51
CA MET A 43 -6.95 -6.43 -4.22
C MET A 43 -7.18 -5.17 -5.06
N ALA A 44 -8.29 -5.10 -5.81
CA ALA A 44 -8.64 -3.92 -6.60
C ALA A 44 -8.87 -2.66 -5.74
N SER A 45 -9.46 -2.80 -4.55
CA SER A 45 -9.62 -1.70 -3.59
C SER A 45 -8.26 -1.17 -3.14
N ILE A 46 -7.34 -2.06 -2.74
CA ILE A 46 -5.99 -1.72 -2.32
C ILE A 46 -5.27 -0.98 -3.45
N TYR A 47 -5.24 -1.54 -4.67
CA TYR A 47 -4.60 -0.89 -5.82
C TYR A 47 -5.20 0.48 -6.11
N THR A 48 -6.52 0.63 -6.03
CA THR A 48 -7.17 1.93 -6.28
C THR A 48 -6.69 2.95 -5.25
N ARG A 49 -6.71 2.59 -3.96
CA ARG A 49 -6.32 3.46 -2.85
C ARG A 49 -4.87 3.90 -2.92
N ILE A 50 -3.94 2.97 -3.15
CA ILE A 50 -2.51 3.33 -3.23
C ILE A 50 -2.21 4.19 -4.45
N ASN A 51 -2.88 3.94 -5.60
CA ASN A 51 -2.66 4.71 -6.82
C ASN A 51 -3.17 6.15 -6.76
N VAL A 52 -4.22 6.43 -5.97
CA VAL A 52 -4.74 7.80 -5.81
C VAL A 52 -4.11 8.58 -4.66
N ASP A 53 -3.29 7.92 -3.82
CA ASP A 53 -2.64 8.57 -2.69
C ASP A 53 -1.38 9.32 -3.13
N HIS A 54 -1.37 10.63 -2.92
CA HIS A 54 -0.28 11.50 -3.34
C HIS A 54 1.02 11.28 -2.58
N ARG A 55 1.00 10.63 -1.41
CA ARG A 55 2.20 10.35 -0.60
C ARG A 55 2.97 9.14 -1.12
N LEU A 56 2.35 8.35 -1.98
CA LEU A 56 2.88 7.10 -2.49
C LEU A 56 3.31 7.29 -3.96
N ASN A 57 4.36 6.60 -4.38
CA ASN A 57 4.80 6.60 -5.77
C ASN A 57 5.18 5.21 -6.25
N HIS A 58 4.75 4.87 -7.47
CA HIS A 58 5.16 3.67 -8.16
C HIS A 58 6.35 3.99 -9.07
N ILE A 59 7.53 3.46 -8.76
CA ILE A 59 8.80 3.83 -9.44
C ILE A 59 9.15 2.93 -10.63
N GLY A 60 8.25 2.01 -11.01
CA GLY A 60 8.49 1.01 -12.05
C GLY A 60 8.83 -0.36 -11.46
N GLU A 61 8.87 -1.37 -12.33
CA GLU A 61 9.19 -2.77 -11.98
C GLU A 61 8.35 -3.38 -10.84
N GLY A 62 7.19 -2.77 -10.54
CA GLY A 62 6.32 -3.21 -9.46
C GLY A 62 6.75 -2.74 -8.07
N TYR A 63 7.55 -1.70 -7.93
CA TYR A 63 7.98 -1.17 -6.64
C TYR A 63 7.24 0.12 -6.25
N TRP A 64 6.89 0.21 -4.96
CA TRP A 64 6.30 1.37 -4.32
C TRP A 64 7.24 2.00 -3.31
N VAL A 65 7.29 3.33 -3.31
CA VAL A 65 8.05 4.16 -2.36
C VAL A 65 7.18 5.28 -1.79
N LEU A 66 7.64 5.92 -0.72
CA LEU A 66 7.10 7.21 -0.29
C LEU A 66 7.61 8.31 -1.23
N ARG A 67 6.77 9.30 -1.53
CA ARG A 67 7.25 10.54 -2.13
C ARG A 67 8.02 11.33 -1.09
N GLU A 68 9.19 11.82 -1.47
CA GLU A 68 9.89 12.84 -0.71
C GLU A 68 9.08 14.15 -0.77
N GLU A 69 9.03 14.89 0.35
CA GLU A 69 8.37 16.20 0.42
C GLU A 69 9.07 17.26 -0.44
#